data_AF-G9HT83-F1
#
_entry.id   AF-G9HT83-F1
#
_cell.length_a   1.000
_cell.length_b   1.000
_cell.length_c   1.000
_cell.angle_alpha   90.00
_cell.angle_beta   90.00
_cell.angle_gamma   90.00
#
_symmetry.space_group_name_H-M   'P 1'
#
loop_
_entity.id
_entity.type
_entity.pdbx_description
1 polymer ?
#
loop_
_entity_poly.entity_id
_entity_poly.type
_entity_poly.pdbx_seq_one_letter_code
_entity_poly.pdbx_strand_id
1 'polypeptide(L)'
;GALMVDRVLYGAQNYPANYGFVPNTLGSDGDPVDALVLSDMAFQAGSVVKARLVGVLNMEDESGMDEKLLALPIDKIDPTHSYVKDIDDLSKHTLDKIKHFFETYKDLEPNKW
;
A
#
# COMPACT_ATOMS: atom_id res chain seq x y z
N GLY A 1 -2.02 -8.90 18.90
CA GLY A 1 -1.10 -8.00 18.17
C GLY A 1 0.31 -8.54 18.09
N ALA A 2 0.47 -9.84 17.83
CA ALA A 2 1.76 -10.37 17.39
C ALA A 2 1.85 -10.19 15.87
N LEU A 3 3.05 -9.95 15.34
CA LEU A 3 3.27 -9.92 13.90
C LEU A 3 3.36 -11.36 13.39
N MET A 4 2.44 -11.74 12.51
CA MET A 4 2.40 -13.08 11.91
C MET A 4 2.99 -13.03 10.50
N VAL A 5 3.73 -14.08 10.13
CA VAL A 5 4.16 -14.27 8.74
C VAL A 5 2.96 -14.81 7.97
N ASP A 6 2.44 -14.02 7.02
CA ASP A 6 1.32 -14.43 6.16
C ASP A 6 1.82 -15.22 4.93
N ARG A 7 2.71 -14.60 4.15
CA ARG A 7 3.30 -15.22 2.95
C ARG A 7 4.66 -14.64 2.59
N VAL A 8 5.35 -15.34 1.69
CA VAL A 8 6.47 -14.82 0.90
C VAL A 8 6.00 -14.75 -0.54
N LEU A 9 6.31 -13.67 -1.27
CA LEU A 9 5.91 -13.52 -2.67
C LEU A 9 6.48 -14.66 -3.52
N TYR A 10 5.66 -15.23 -4.39
CA TYR A 10 6.05 -16.37 -5.23
C TYR A 10 6.95 -15.93 -6.40
N GLY A 11 6.77 -14.69 -6.87
CA GLY A 11 7.58 -14.06 -7.92
C GLY A 11 8.81 -13.33 -7.37
N ALA A 12 9.68 -12.91 -8.29
CA ALA A 12 10.88 -12.11 -7.98
C ALA A 12 10.54 -10.62 -7.79
N GLN A 13 9.65 -10.32 -6.84
CA GLN A 13 9.14 -8.98 -6.56
C GLN A 13 9.38 -8.57 -5.11
N ASN A 14 9.27 -7.28 -4.86
CA ASN A 14 9.23 -6.67 -3.53
C ASN A 14 8.16 -5.58 -3.54
N TYR A 15 7.58 -5.29 -2.37
CA TYR A 15 6.59 -4.22 -2.23
C TYR A 15 7.20 -2.86 -2.67
N PRO A 16 6.47 -2.06 -3.47
CA PRO A 16 6.96 -0.79 -4.00
C PRO A 16 6.94 0.36 -2.98
N ALA A 17 6.26 0.17 -1.83
CA ALA A 17 6.17 1.11 -0.72
C ALA A 17 5.88 0.35 0.59
N ASN A 18 5.92 1.05 1.73
CA ASN A 18 5.52 0.47 3.01
C ASN A 18 4.02 0.13 2.97
N TYR A 19 3.64 -1.01 3.53
CA TYR A 19 2.26 -1.51 3.52
C TYR A 19 1.75 -1.74 4.94
N GLY A 20 0.49 -1.41 5.19
CA GLY A 20 -0.20 -1.66 6.45
C GLY A 20 -1.69 -1.37 6.33
N PHE A 21 -2.37 -1.23 7.47
CA PHE A 21 -3.81 -1.00 7.54
C PHE A 21 -4.15 0.15 8.50
N VAL A 22 -5.36 0.68 8.41
CA VAL A 22 -5.86 1.74 9.30
C VAL A 22 -6.63 1.12 10.48
N PRO A 23 -6.17 1.25 11.73
CA PRO A 23 -6.86 0.68 12.88
C PRO A 23 -8.29 1.22 13.04
N ASN A 24 -9.20 0.38 13.53
CA ASN A 24 -10.61 0.71 13.77
C ASN A 24 -11.36 1.17 12.51
N THR A 25 -11.06 0.56 11.37
CA THR A 25 -11.83 0.68 10.12
C THR A 25 -12.35 -0.69 9.69
N LEU A 26 -13.29 -0.72 8.75
CA LEU A 26 -13.83 -1.93 8.15
C LEU A 26 -13.96 -1.70 6.65
N GLY A 27 -13.17 -2.42 5.87
CA GLY A 27 -13.18 -2.46 4.42
C GLY A 27 -14.24 -3.41 3.88
N SER A 28 -14.36 -3.45 2.56
CA SER A 28 -15.38 -4.23 1.83
C SER A 28 -15.15 -5.74 1.90
N ASP A 29 -13.91 -6.16 2.11
CA ASP A 29 -13.47 -7.55 2.28
C ASP A 29 -13.64 -8.08 3.72
N GLY A 30 -14.05 -7.21 4.66
CA GLY A 30 -14.24 -7.54 6.07
C GLY A 30 -13.01 -7.31 6.94
N ASP A 31 -11.88 -6.92 6.35
CA ASP A 31 -10.65 -6.55 7.06
C ASP A 31 -10.52 -5.01 7.18
N PRO A 32 -9.64 -4.48 8.05
CA PRO A 32 -9.39 -3.04 8.09
C PRO A 32 -8.85 -2.52 6.76
N VAL A 33 -9.19 -1.28 6.40
CA VAL A 33 -8.77 -0.68 5.12
C VAL A 33 -7.26 -0.61 5.00
N ASP A 34 -6.75 -1.10 3.88
CA ASP A 34 -5.33 -1.15 3.57
C ASP A 34 -4.77 0.18 3.06
N ALA A 35 -3.48 0.41 3.34
CA ALA A 35 -2.78 1.63 2.98
C ALA A 35 -1.32 1.40 2.60
N LEU A 36 -0.90 2.04 1.51
CA LEU A 36 0.50 2.22 1.15
C LEU A 36 1.00 3.56 1.69
N VAL A 37 2.13 3.54 2.39
CA VAL A 37 2.83 4.74 2.84
C VAL A 37 4.11 4.90 2.03
N LEU A 38 4.07 5.80 1.05
CA LEU A 38 5.20 6.09 0.18
C LEU A 38 6.27 6.85 0.98
N SER A 39 7.52 6.38 0.89
CA SER A 39 8.70 7.03 1.50
C SER A 39 9.94 6.46 0.82
N ASP A 40 11.03 7.22 0.85
CA ASP A 40 12.34 6.75 0.38
C ASP A 40 12.96 5.72 1.35
N MET A 41 12.38 5.56 2.55
CA MET A 41 12.85 4.65 3.59
C MET A 41 11.82 3.58 3.91
N ALA A 42 12.30 2.38 4.23
CA ALA A 42 11.48 1.30 4.76
C ALA A 42 11.26 1.49 6.27
N PHE A 43 10.02 1.30 6.71
CA PHE A 43 9.65 1.25 8.12
C PHE A 43 9.66 -0.18 8.63
N GLN A 44 10.03 -0.35 9.91
CA GLN A 44 10.00 -1.66 10.54
C GLN A 44 8.55 -2.18 10.61
N ALA A 45 8.33 -3.43 10.18
CA ALA A 45 7.03 -4.07 10.28
C ALA A 45 6.54 -4.10 11.74
N GLY A 46 5.27 -3.75 11.95
CA GLY A 46 4.65 -3.59 13.27
C GLY A 46 4.83 -2.21 13.92
N SER A 47 5.59 -1.30 13.32
CA SER A 47 5.61 0.11 13.73
C SER A 47 4.33 0.84 13.29
N VAL A 48 4.07 2.01 13.88
CA VAL A 48 2.91 2.86 13.57
C VAL A 48 3.39 4.22 13.07
N VAL A 49 2.88 4.66 11.93
CA VAL A 49 3.20 5.94 11.31
C VAL A 49 1.95 6.80 11.17
N LYS A 50 2.08 8.11 11.46
CA LYS A 50 1.04 9.08 11.09
C LYS A 50 1.25 9.48 9.64
N ALA A 51 0.23 9.25 8.81
CA ALA A 51 0.27 9.55 7.40
C ALA A 51 -0.89 10.46 6.99
N ARG A 52 -0.76 11.10 5.83
CA ARG A 52 -1.79 11.91 5.18
C ARG A 52 -2.12 11.29 3.82
N LEU A 53 -3.41 11.25 3.49
CA LEU A 53 -3.88 10.72 2.22
C LEU A 53 -3.49 11.63 1.06
N VAL A 54 -3.19 11.00 -0.07
CA VAL A 54 -2.97 11.67 -1.37
C VAL A 54 -3.74 10.99 -2.50
N GLY A 55 -4.35 9.82 -2.28
CA GLY A 55 -5.18 9.17 -3.28
C GLY A 55 -5.62 7.76 -2.87
N VAL A 56 -6.16 7.02 -3.82
CA VAL A 56 -6.58 5.62 -3.65
C VAL A 56 -6.34 4.86 -4.94
N LEU A 57 -5.84 3.64 -4.84
CA LEU A 57 -5.80 2.66 -5.91
C LEU A 57 -7.01 1.74 -5.74
N ASN A 58 -7.94 1.78 -6.69
CA ASN A 58 -9.06 0.85 -6.74
C ASN A 58 -8.68 -0.32 -7.64
N MET A 59 -8.88 -1.54 -7.14
CA MET A 59 -8.68 -2.77 -7.89
C MET A 59 -9.77 -3.78 -7.54
N GLU A 60 -9.83 -4.85 -8.32
CA GLU A 60 -10.70 -5.99 -8.09
C GLU A 60 -9.80 -7.23 -8.07
N ASP A 61 -10.04 -8.15 -7.15
CA ASP A 61 -9.32 -9.41 -7.02
C ASP A 61 -10.29 -10.60 -6.87
N GLU A 62 -9.77 -11.80 -6.57
CA GLU A 62 -10.61 -12.99 -6.42
C GLU A 62 -11.71 -12.92 -5.34
N SER A 63 -11.60 -11.96 -4.42
CA SER A 63 -12.53 -11.72 -3.30
C SER A 63 -13.44 -10.50 -3.53
N GLY A 64 -13.24 -9.74 -4.62
CA GLY A 64 -14.09 -8.62 -5.02
C GLY A 64 -13.33 -7.28 -5.06
N MET A 65 -14.05 -6.20 -4.77
CA MET A 65 -13.46 -4.85 -4.79
C MET A 65 -12.50 -4.65 -3.62
N ASP A 66 -11.30 -4.18 -3.95
CA ASP A 66 -10.22 -3.94 -3.00
C ASP A 66 -9.63 -2.53 -3.23
N GLU A 67 -9.61 -1.73 -2.17
CA GLU A 67 -9.19 -0.34 -2.19
C GLU A 67 -7.91 -0.18 -1.38
N LYS A 68 -6.83 0.28 -2.02
CA LYS A 68 -5.56 0.57 -1.35
C LYS A 68 -5.39 2.08 -1.23
N LEU A 69 -5.46 2.60 -0.01
CA LEU A 69 -5.20 4.01 0.24
C LEU A 69 -3.74 4.35 -0.10
N LEU A 70 -3.51 5.50 -0.75
CA LEU A 70 -2.18 6.03 -1.02
C LEU A 70 -1.91 7.19 -0.09
N ALA A 71 -0.83 7.09 0.69
CA ALA A 71 -0.49 8.04 1.73
C ALA A 71 1.00 8.35 1.77
N LEU A 72 1.34 9.45 2.43
CA LEU A 72 2.70 9.86 2.76
C LEU A 72 2.81 10.10 4.27
N PRO A 73 3.98 9.93 4.91
CA PRO A 73 4.19 10.39 6.27
C PRO A 73 3.80 11.87 6.42
N ILE A 74 3.29 12.25 7.59
CA ILE A 74 3.08 13.68 7.87
C ILE A 74 4.42 14.43 7.82
N ASP A 75 4.40 15.69 7.37
CA ASP A 75 5.62 16.50 7.16
C ASP A 75 6.51 16.61 8.42
N LYS A 76 5.92 16.50 9.63
CA LYS A 76 6.65 16.46 10.90
C LYS A 76 7.56 15.22 11.04
N ILE A 77 7.18 14.10 10.43
CA ILE A 77 7.93 12.84 10.43
C ILE A 77 8.95 12.86 9.30
N ASP A 78 8.51 13.19 8.08
CA ASP A 78 9.36 13.26 6.89
C ASP A 78 8.80 14.27 5.88
N PRO A 79 9.48 15.42 5.65
CA PRO A 79 9.02 16.46 4.74
C PRO A 79 9.47 16.25 3.28
N THR A 80 10.19 15.16 2.95
CA THR A 80 10.80 14.94 1.63
C THR A 80 9.79 15.08 0.48
N HIS A 81 8.57 14.57 0.68
CA HIS A 81 7.48 14.61 -0.29
C HIS A 81 6.36 15.58 0.12
N SER A 82 6.67 16.59 0.94
CA SER A 82 5.69 17.58 1.40
C SER A 82 5.00 18.33 0.26
N TYR A 83 5.62 18.41 -0.92
CA TYR A 83 5.04 19.03 -2.12
C TYR A 83 3.88 18.23 -2.73
N VAL A 84 3.81 16.91 -2.51
CA VAL A 84 2.74 16.05 -3.04
C VAL A 84 1.48 16.30 -2.23
N LYS A 85 0.48 16.96 -2.79
CA LYS A 85 -0.81 17.27 -2.14
C LYS A 85 -1.93 16.36 -2.62
N ASP A 86 -1.85 15.87 -3.85
CA ASP A 86 -2.81 14.96 -4.46
C ASP A 86 -2.10 13.89 -5.30
N ILE A 87 -2.86 12.97 -5.88
CA ILE A 87 -2.36 11.83 -6.65
C ILE A 87 -1.57 12.29 -7.88
N ASP A 88 -2.00 13.39 -8.48
CA ASP A 88 -1.42 13.97 -9.70
C ASP A 88 -0.01 14.54 -9.47
N ASP A 89 0.38 14.76 -8.21
CA ASP A 89 1.73 15.22 -7.86
C ASP A 89 2.73 14.05 -7.79
N LEU A 90 2.27 12.80 -7.79
CA LEU A 90 3.14 11.64 -7.88
C LEU A 90 3.63 11.44 -9.31
N SER A 91 4.89 11.02 -9.45
CA SER A 91 5.42 10.73 -10.78
C SER A 91 4.64 9.58 -11.44
N LYS A 92 4.38 9.72 -12.74
CA LYS A 92 3.74 8.66 -13.54
C LYS A 92 4.44 7.30 -13.34
N HIS A 93 5.76 7.28 -13.29
CA HIS A 93 6.52 6.05 -13.08
C HIS A 93 6.27 5.41 -11.71
N THR A 94 6.07 6.21 -10.66
CA THR A 94 5.69 5.70 -9.33
C THR A 94 4.32 5.03 -9.38
N LEU A 95 3.34 5.69 -10.02
CA LEU A 95 1.99 5.17 -10.17
C LEU A 95 1.97 3.88 -11.00
N ASP A 96 2.68 3.87 -12.14
CA ASP A 96 2.79 2.69 -13.01
C ASP A 96 3.44 1.51 -12.27
N LYS A 97 4.47 1.76 -11.44
CA LYS A 97 5.13 0.70 -10.66
C LYS A 97 4.21 0.10 -9.60
N ILE A 98 3.46 0.94 -8.88
CA ILE A 98 2.50 0.49 -7.87
C ILE A 98 1.40 -0.34 -8.54
N LYS A 99 0.80 0.19 -9.61
CA LYS A 99 -0.24 -0.49 -10.38
C LYS A 99 0.25 -1.85 -10.89
N HIS A 100 1.39 -1.88 -11.57
CA HIS A 100 1.93 -3.11 -12.14
C HIS A 100 2.27 -4.16 -11.06
N PHE A 101 2.74 -3.74 -9.88
CA PHE A 101 2.97 -4.65 -8.77
C PHE A 101 1.67 -5.37 -8.36
N PHE A 102 0.59 -4.63 -8.08
CA PHE A 102 -0.68 -5.23 -7.67
C PHE A 102 -1.34 -6.06 -8.77
N GLU A 103 -1.14 -5.71 -10.04
CA GLU A 103 -1.66 -6.49 -11.19
C GLU A 103 -0.93 -7.82 -11.43
N THR A 104 0.25 -8.04 -10.83
CA THR A 104 1.10 -9.21 -11.17
C THR A 104 1.63 -10.00 -9.97
N TYR A 105 1.62 -9.44 -8.75
CA TYR A 105 2.26 -10.08 -7.60
C TYR A 105 1.64 -11.42 -7.21
N LYS A 106 0.39 -11.65 -7.60
CA LYS A 106 -0.38 -12.89 -7.38
C LYS A 106 -0.38 -13.83 -8.59
N ASP A 107 0.27 -13.51 -9.71
CA ASP A 107 0.22 -14.32 -10.96
C ASP A 107 0.62 -15.79 -10.74
N LEU A 108 1.51 -16.05 -9.79
CA LEU A 108 2.01 -17.38 -9.46
C LEU A 108 1.28 -18.03 -8.28
N GLU A 109 0.34 -17.33 -7.63
CA GLU A 109 -0.47 -17.85 -6.54
C GLU A 109 -1.71 -18.58 -7.12
N PRO A 110 -1.88 -19.89 -6.85
CA PRO A 110 -2.99 -20.64 -7.44
C PRO A 110 -4.34 -20.17 -6.89
N ASN A 111 -5.32 -20.01 -7.81
CA ASN A 111 -6.68 -19.52 -7.53
C ASN A 111 -6.79 -18.05 -7.08
N LYS A 112 -5.76 -17.24 -7.38
CA LYS A 112 -5.75 -15.80 -7.12
C LYS A 112 -5.47 -15.03 -8.42
N TRP A 113 -5.93 -13.78 -8.48
CA TRP A 113 -5.67 -12.85 -9.57
C TRP A 113 -5.64 -11.42 -9.06
#